data_AF-A0A0P9CDL8-F1
#
_entry.id   AF-A0A0P9CDL8-F1
#
_cell.length_a   1.000
_cell.length_b   1.000
_cell.length_c   1.000
_cell.angle_alpha   90.00
_cell.angle_beta   90.00
_cell.angle_gamma   90.00
#
_symmetry.space_group_name_H-M   'P 1'
#
loop_
_entity.id
_entity.type
_entity.pdbx_description
1 polymer ?
#
loop_
_entity_poly.entity_id
_entity_poly.type
_entity_poly.pdbx_seq_one_letter_code
_entity_poly.pdbx_strand_id
1 'polypeptide(L)'
;MNRVLGDIPPQNKEVTERARHRLDDLTKPIGSLGTLENIILRLASMTERVIPTLQSPHVLIFAADHGISAEGVSAYKEEVTEQMVVNMCMGSAVSSVLAREQNIPLQVVDVGIRSRVRHPDVLVQKVGLGTKNFVHEPAMTIDQAQKCVEIGIQAVEKHVSQGADIFVIGEMGIGNTTSSTALLSVFLGLSPGLLVGDGTGISTEQKRLKIQLIEAAVKHLSPDSKDPWDVFRKFGGFEIGAVAGAYLACAYHRIPVLLDGVITTAAALFACRLNPAVKDYLIASHESSEPAHAYALAALGFEPLVKWGMHLGEGSGALSVLPVIRNMCQVMAETATFEDARVSNPHRTHHDSEFRPVHGSAGSPMISGSPTVTDFTEAERNAVYKAILARRDIRSFLPDEIDEGALWRILAAAHHGPSVGFMQPWNFILVRDKERLREIQQTVEGERVRAADNYQDLKQDYYLRLKVEGLLQAPLTICVTNDSTRGGPHVLGRNTIPETDLMSTSCAIENMWLAARAEGIGLGWVSIYQKADIRRILRIPEHIDPVALLSVGYTSHFPDIPLLERVGWGKRLELQSLIYQDYWENEEDTKL
;
A
#
# COMPACT_ATOMS: atom_id res chain seq x y z
N MET A 1 -9.42 24.48 -15.58
CA MET A 1 -10.73 23.85 -15.83
C MET A 1 -11.20 23.96 -17.28
N ASN A 2 -11.44 25.16 -17.85
CA ASN A 2 -11.99 25.32 -19.21
C ASN A 2 -11.22 24.58 -20.31
N ARG A 3 -9.87 24.60 -20.27
CA ARG A 3 -9.02 23.82 -21.17
C ARG A 3 -9.34 22.33 -21.15
N VAL A 4 -9.34 21.74 -19.95
CA VAL A 4 -9.60 20.30 -19.74
C VAL A 4 -11.02 19.92 -20.17
N LEU A 5 -12.00 20.80 -19.93
CA LEU A 5 -13.40 20.58 -20.34
C LEU A 5 -13.59 20.67 -21.86
N GLY A 6 -12.85 21.54 -22.56
CA GLY A 6 -13.05 21.80 -23.99
C GLY A 6 -12.37 20.78 -24.91
N ASP A 7 -11.26 20.19 -24.47
CA ASP A 7 -10.31 19.52 -25.36
C ASP A 7 -10.06 18.04 -25.00
N ILE A 8 -11.08 17.32 -24.51
CA ILE A 8 -10.95 15.87 -24.25
C ILE A 8 -10.84 15.14 -25.61
N PRO A 9 -9.73 14.43 -25.87
CA PRO A 9 -9.52 13.79 -27.16
C PRO A 9 -10.47 12.60 -27.36
N PRO A 10 -10.95 12.36 -28.59
CA PRO A 10 -11.76 11.19 -28.90
C PRO A 10 -10.91 9.90 -28.91
N GLN A 11 -11.58 8.75 -28.75
CA GLN A 11 -10.97 7.44 -28.93
C GLN A 11 -10.51 7.20 -30.37
N ASN A 12 -9.35 6.56 -30.51
CA ASN A 12 -8.76 6.24 -31.80
C ASN A 12 -9.21 4.85 -32.28
N LYS A 13 -10.10 4.83 -33.28
CA LYS A 13 -10.67 3.59 -33.84
C LYS A 13 -9.65 2.75 -34.63
N GLU A 14 -8.67 3.39 -35.25
CA GLU A 14 -7.65 2.69 -36.04
C GLU A 14 -6.70 1.90 -35.13
N VAL A 15 -6.32 2.49 -33.99
CA VAL A 15 -5.54 1.77 -32.97
C VAL A 15 -6.32 0.58 -32.40
N THR A 16 -7.62 0.74 -32.17
CA THR A 16 -8.50 -0.36 -31.72
C THR A 16 -8.49 -1.52 -32.71
N GLU A 17 -8.56 -1.25 -34.02
CA GLU A 17 -8.57 -2.30 -35.03
C GLU A 17 -7.22 -3.03 -35.12
N ARG A 18 -6.11 -2.27 -35.06
CA ARG A 18 -4.77 -2.86 -35.00
C ARG A 18 -4.56 -3.70 -33.74
N ALA A 19 -5.09 -3.25 -32.60
CA ALA A 19 -5.05 -3.99 -31.34
C ALA A 19 -5.85 -5.30 -31.43
N ARG A 20 -7.00 -5.27 -32.10
CA ARG A 20 -7.82 -6.46 -32.38
C ARG A 20 -7.06 -7.46 -33.24
N HIS A 21 -6.47 -7.02 -34.34
CA HIS A 21 -5.65 -7.88 -35.19
C HIS A 21 -4.52 -8.55 -34.41
N ARG A 22 -3.83 -7.81 -33.54
CA ARG A 22 -2.78 -8.38 -32.66
C ARG A 22 -3.35 -9.40 -31.67
N LEU A 23 -4.49 -9.12 -31.02
CA LEU A 23 -5.14 -10.04 -30.07
C LEU A 23 -5.63 -11.34 -30.73
N ASP A 24 -6.14 -11.25 -31.95
CA ASP A 24 -6.65 -12.39 -32.72
C ASP A 24 -5.52 -13.28 -33.26
N ASP A 25 -4.31 -12.73 -33.42
CA ASP A 25 -3.12 -13.45 -33.88
C ASP A 25 -2.29 -14.10 -32.76
N LEU A 26 -2.62 -13.84 -31.49
CA LEU A 26 -2.02 -14.56 -30.35
C LEU A 26 -2.33 -16.04 -30.43
N THR A 27 -1.43 -16.91 -29.92
CA THR A 27 -1.62 -18.37 -29.86
C THR A 27 -2.74 -18.81 -28.89
N LYS A 28 -3.96 -18.38 -29.17
CA LYS A 28 -5.20 -18.67 -28.46
C LYS A 28 -6.37 -18.68 -29.46
N PRO A 29 -7.49 -19.35 -29.17
CA PRO A 29 -8.69 -19.18 -29.98
C PRO A 29 -9.18 -17.72 -29.94
N ILE A 30 -9.70 -17.21 -31.06
CA ILE A 30 -10.30 -15.87 -31.14
C ILE A 30 -11.40 -15.73 -30.09
N GLY A 31 -11.36 -14.64 -29.31
CA GLY A 31 -12.33 -14.35 -28.25
C GLY A 31 -12.23 -15.21 -26.98
N SER A 32 -11.23 -16.10 -26.86
CA SER A 32 -11.13 -17.03 -25.72
C SER A 32 -10.90 -16.37 -24.36
N LEU A 33 -10.46 -15.11 -24.30
CA LEU A 33 -10.34 -14.35 -23.04
C LEU A 33 -11.61 -13.51 -22.72
N GLY A 34 -12.66 -13.61 -23.54
CA GLY A 34 -13.97 -13.02 -23.28
C GLY A 34 -13.95 -11.50 -23.08
N THR A 35 -14.64 -11.02 -22.05
CA THR A 35 -14.76 -9.59 -21.73
C THR A 35 -13.42 -8.89 -21.49
N LEU A 36 -12.38 -9.64 -21.09
CA LEU A 36 -11.05 -9.08 -20.88
C LEU A 36 -10.42 -8.59 -22.20
N GLU A 37 -10.72 -9.21 -23.34
CA GLU A 37 -10.26 -8.72 -24.65
C GLU A 37 -10.84 -7.33 -24.95
N ASN A 38 -12.12 -7.11 -24.64
CA ASN A 38 -12.77 -5.81 -24.83
C ASN A 38 -12.11 -4.71 -23.99
N ILE A 39 -11.64 -5.03 -22.78
CA ILE A 39 -10.95 -4.08 -21.93
C ILE A 39 -9.58 -3.71 -22.50
N ILE A 40 -8.81 -4.69 -22.97
CA ILE A 40 -7.52 -4.43 -23.62
C ILE A 40 -7.71 -3.53 -24.85
N LEU A 41 -8.75 -3.78 -25.66
CA LEU A 41 -9.07 -2.96 -26.82
C LEU A 41 -9.45 -1.52 -26.45
N ARG A 42 -10.23 -1.35 -25.36
CA ARG A 42 -10.55 -0.02 -24.83
C ARG A 42 -9.29 0.69 -24.34
N LEU A 43 -8.41 0.00 -23.61
CA LEU A 43 -7.14 0.56 -23.16
C LEU A 43 -6.24 0.97 -24.32
N ALA A 44 -6.17 0.15 -25.38
CA ALA A 44 -5.43 0.48 -26.59
C ALA A 44 -5.94 1.78 -27.24
N SER A 45 -7.27 1.94 -27.31
CA SER A 45 -7.92 3.13 -27.85
C SER A 45 -7.72 4.37 -26.98
N MET A 46 -7.81 4.21 -25.65
CA MET A 46 -7.59 5.28 -24.68
C MET A 46 -6.16 5.81 -24.77
N THR A 47 -5.18 4.90 -24.75
CA THR A 47 -3.74 5.22 -24.67
C THR A 47 -3.07 5.47 -26.03
N GLU A 48 -3.80 5.25 -27.14
CA GLU A 48 -3.27 5.22 -28.51
C GLU A 48 -2.08 4.28 -28.71
N ARG A 49 -2.08 3.14 -27.99
CA ARG A 49 -1.05 2.09 -28.12
C ARG A 49 -1.70 0.79 -28.51
N VAL A 50 -1.21 0.16 -29.58
CA VAL A 50 -1.73 -1.15 -30.04
C VAL A 50 -1.61 -2.20 -28.93
N ILE A 51 -0.48 -2.22 -28.21
CA ILE A 51 -0.27 -3.02 -27.01
C ILE A 51 -0.22 -2.05 -25.84
N PRO A 52 -1.32 -1.89 -25.07
CA PRO A 52 -1.35 -0.97 -23.93
C PRO A 52 -0.41 -1.46 -22.82
N THR A 53 0.18 -0.53 -22.10
CA THR A 53 1.08 -0.80 -20.97
C THR A 53 0.64 0.00 -19.76
N LEU A 54 0.59 -0.65 -18.59
CA LEU A 54 0.19 -0.05 -17.32
C LEU A 54 1.28 -0.35 -16.27
N GLN A 55 2.37 0.41 -16.32
CA GLN A 55 3.58 0.22 -15.53
C GLN A 55 3.67 1.16 -14.34
N SER A 56 3.06 2.35 -14.42
CA SER A 56 3.05 3.34 -13.36
C SER A 56 1.61 3.66 -12.95
N PRO A 57 0.90 2.73 -12.28
CA PRO A 57 -0.38 3.04 -11.67
C PRO A 57 -0.20 4.01 -10.50
N HIS A 58 -1.16 4.91 -10.30
CA HIS A 58 -1.21 5.84 -9.16
C HIS A 58 -2.58 5.81 -8.50
N VAL A 59 -2.62 5.90 -7.16
CA VAL A 59 -3.87 6.01 -6.39
C VAL A 59 -4.04 7.42 -5.84
N LEU A 60 -5.19 8.03 -6.09
CA LEU A 60 -5.60 9.28 -5.43
C LEU A 60 -6.84 9.03 -4.59
N ILE A 61 -6.81 9.43 -3.31
CA ILE A 61 -7.98 9.41 -2.44
C ILE A 61 -8.33 10.85 -2.08
N PHE A 62 -9.55 11.28 -2.42
CA PHE A 62 -10.04 12.59 -2.03
C PHE A 62 -10.93 12.48 -0.79
N ALA A 63 -10.73 13.36 0.19
CA ALA A 63 -11.45 13.28 1.45
C ALA A 63 -12.12 14.59 1.86
N ALA A 64 -13.37 14.51 2.33
CA ALA A 64 -14.12 15.63 2.87
C ALA A 64 -15.29 15.18 3.77
N ASP A 65 -15.71 16.05 4.68
CA ASP A 65 -16.90 15.83 5.51
C ASP A 65 -18.16 16.39 4.86
N HIS A 66 -19.33 15.82 5.19
CA HIS A 66 -20.61 16.23 4.65
C HIS A 66 -21.53 16.81 5.71
N GLY A 67 -22.23 17.91 5.44
CA GLY A 67 -23.17 18.47 6.42
C GLY A 67 -24.35 17.55 6.77
N ILE A 68 -24.72 16.63 5.87
CA ILE A 68 -25.83 15.68 6.04
C ILE A 68 -25.58 14.65 7.15
N SER A 69 -24.33 14.41 7.57
CA SER A 69 -24.03 13.46 8.65
C SER A 69 -24.65 13.86 9.99
N ALA A 70 -24.93 15.15 10.21
CA ALA A 70 -25.63 15.65 11.39
C ALA A 70 -27.05 15.06 11.56
N GLU A 71 -27.65 14.54 10.48
CA GLU A 71 -28.98 13.94 10.50
C GLU A 71 -29.00 12.44 10.88
N GLY A 72 -27.86 11.87 11.32
CA GLY A 72 -27.80 10.47 11.75
C GLY A 72 -27.88 9.44 10.60
N VAL A 73 -27.47 9.85 9.39
CA VAL A 73 -27.49 9.01 8.17
C VAL A 73 -26.32 8.03 8.05
N SER A 74 -25.42 7.98 9.04
CA SER A 74 -24.27 7.05 9.10
C SER A 74 -24.23 6.34 10.45
N ALA A 75 -23.63 5.16 10.46
CA ALA A 75 -23.32 4.43 11.70
C ALA A 75 -22.10 5.03 12.44
N TYR A 76 -21.28 5.84 11.75
CA TYR A 76 -20.05 6.42 12.27
C TYR A 76 -20.19 7.94 12.48
N LYS A 77 -19.41 8.47 13.42
CA LYS A 77 -19.33 9.91 13.68
C LYS A 77 -18.40 10.60 12.66
N GLU A 78 -18.60 11.90 12.44
CA GLU A 78 -17.80 12.71 11.50
C GLU A 78 -16.29 12.64 11.76
N GLU A 79 -15.87 12.51 13.03
CA GLU A 79 -14.46 12.39 13.41
C GLU A 79 -13.73 11.20 12.73
N VAL A 80 -14.48 10.18 12.29
CA VAL A 80 -13.92 8.98 11.64
C VAL A 80 -13.29 9.32 10.28
N THR A 81 -13.74 10.36 9.58
CA THR A 81 -13.14 10.78 8.30
C THR A 81 -11.65 11.09 8.46
N GLU A 82 -11.29 11.90 9.44
CA GLU A 82 -9.88 12.26 9.71
C GLU A 82 -9.07 11.06 10.21
N GLN A 83 -9.64 10.26 11.12
CA GLN A 83 -9.00 9.06 11.65
C GLN A 83 -8.64 8.07 10.54
N MET A 84 -9.55 7.87 9.58
CA MET A 84 -9.31 6.99 8.44
C MET A 84 -8.32 7.57 7.44
N VAL A 85 -8.33 8.87 7.19
CA VAL A 85 -7.29 9.52 6.38
C VAL A 85 -5.90 9.34 7.01
N VAL A 86 -5.78 9.51 8.33
CA VAL A 86 -4.53 9.23 9.05
C VAL A 86 -4.18 7.74 8.93
N ASN A 87 -5.15 6.83 9.11
CA ASN A 87 -4.96 5.39 8.95
C ASN A 87 -4.47 5.00 7.53
N MET A 88 -4.98 5.67 6.49
CA MET A 88 -4.54 5.50 5.11
C MET A 88 -3.07 5.91 4.95
N CYS A 89 -2.70 7.08 5.47
CA CYS A 89 -1.33 7.58 5.37
C CYS A 89 -0.34 6.76 6.21
N MET A 90 -0.78 6.18 7.33
CA MET A 90 -0.02 5.23 8.13
C MET A 90 0.13 3.84 7.46
N GLY A 91 -0.50 3.62 6.30
CA GLY A 91 -0.35 2.39 5.53
C GLY A 91 -1.21 1.21 6.02
N SER A 92 -2.18 1.45 6.90
CA SER A 92 -2.99 0.39 7.54
C SER A 92 -4.46 0.35 7.13
N ALA A 93 -4.94 1.31 6.32
CA ALA A 93 -6.25 1.18 5.65
C ALA A 93 -6.20 0.09 4.57
N VAL A 94 -7.36 -0.46 4.20
CA VAL A 94 -7.44 -1.53 3.18
C VAL A 94 -6.89 -1.06 1.84
N SER A 95 -7.26 0.16 1.42
CA SER A 95 -6.70 0.82 0.24
C SER A 95 -5.17 0.89 0.28
N SER A 96 -4.59 1.29 1.40
CA SER A 96 -3.14 1.38 1.58
C SER A 96 -2.45 0.03 1.56
N VAL A 97 -3.05 -1.00 2.14
CA VAL A 97 -2.53 -2.37 2.10
C VAL A 97 -2.51 -2.89 0.66
N LEU A 98 -3.62 -2.72 -0.07
CA LEU A 98 -3.73 -3.16 -1.47
C LEU A 98 -2.79 -2.39 -2.40
N ALA A 99 -2.66 -1.07 -2.22
CA ALA A 99 -1.75 -0.25 -3.00
C ALA A 99 -0.28 -0.63 -2.73
N ARG A 100 0.11 -0.80 -1.46
CA ARG A 100 1.47 -1.22 -1.10
C ARG A 100 1.82 -2.59 -1.66
N GLU A 101 0.92 -3.58 -1.55
CA GLU A 101 1.14 -4.93 -2.09
C GLU A 101 1.45 -4.91 -3.59
N GLN A 102 0.87 -3.95 -4.30
CA GLN A 102 1.05 -3.78 -5.73
C GLN A 102 2.15 -2.76 -6.10
N ASN A 103 2.89 -2.24 -5.11
CA ASN A 103 3.90 -1.17 -5.26
C ASN A 103 3.34 0.11 -5.92
N ILE A 104 2.12 0.48 -5.58
CA ILE A 104 1.41 1.63 -6.16
C ILE A 104 1.48 2.81 -5.19
N PRO A 105 1.99 3.98 -5.61
CA PRO A 105 1.94 5.18 -4.78
C PRO A 105 0.49 5.60 -4.52
N LEU A 106 0.18 5.94 -3.26
CA LEU A 106 -1.11 6.43 -2.82
C LEU A 106 -0.94 7.82 -2.22
N GLN A 107 -1.68 8.81 -2.73
CA GLN A 107 -1.75 10.16 -2.19
C GLN A 107 -3.17 10.47 -1.72
N VAL A 108 -3.28 10.94 -0.47
CA VAL A 108 -4.54 11.45 0.06
C VAL A 108 -4.58 12.97 -0.09
N VAL A 109 -5.70 13.49 -0.60
CA VAL A 109 -5.97 14.91 -0.77
C VAL A 109 -7.16 15.30 0.10
N ASP A 110 -6.92 16.15 1.09
CA ASP A 110 -7.95 16.69 1.98
C ASP A 110 -8.60 17.91 1.31
N VAL A 111 -9.79 17.70 0.75
CA VAL A 111 -10.56 18.70 0.00
C VAL A 111 -11.54 19.45 0.91
N GLY A 112 -11.82 18.92 2.10
CA GLY A 112 -12.64 19.62 3.07
C GLY A 112 -13.06 18.81 4.29
N ILE A 113 -12.12 18.13 4.93
CA ILE A 113 -12.35 17.56 6.27
C ILE A 113 -12.61 18.70 7.26
N ARG A 114 -13.56 18.56 8.17
CA ARG A 114 -13.92 19.61 9.13
C ARG A 114 -12.80 19.85 10.14
N SER A 115 -12.14 18.78 10.59
CA SER A 115 -10.99 18.84 11.47
C SER A 115 -9.69 19.09 10.72
N ARG A 116 -8.66 19.48 11.47
CA ARG A 116 -7.28 19.57 10.96
C ARG A 116 -6.69 18.16 10.92
N VAL A 117 -6.41 17.67 9.72
CA VAL A 117 -5.68 16.41 9.51
C VAL A 117 -4.21 16.63 9.89
N ARG A 118 -3.65 15.77 10.75
CA ARG A 118 -2.29 15.92 11.27
C ARG A 118 -1.37 14.81 10.78
N HIS A 119 -1.18 14.73 9.47
CA HIS A 119 -0.21 13.84 8.83
C HIS A 119 0.54 14.58 7.70
N PRO A 120 1.88 14.53 7.63
CA PRO A 120 2.66 15.30 6.65
C PRO A 120 2.38 14.89 5.20
N ASP A 121 2.01 13.64 4.97
CA ASP A 121 1.76 13.11 3.61
C ASP A 121 0.38 13.44 3.04
N VAL A 122 -0.48 14.12 3.82
CA VAL A 122 -1.80 14.57 3.35
C VAL A 122 -1.65 15.89 2.61
N LEU A 123 -2.06 15.92 1.34
CA LEU A 123 -2.13 17.15 0.57
C LEU A 123 -3.38 17.94 0.96
N VAL A 124 -3.21 19.00 1.75
CA VAL A 124 -4.33 19.85 2.20
C VAL A 124 -4.70 20.87 1.12
N GLN A 125 -5.91 20.75 0.58
CA GLN A 125 -6.51 21.62 -0.44
C GLN A 125 -7.98 21.94 -0.08
N LYS A 126 -8.22 22.34 1.17
CA LYS A 126 -9.59 22.54 1.68
C LYS A 126 -10.34 23.64 0.94
N VAL A 127 -11.50 23.31 0.40
CA VAL A 127 -12.50 24.25 -0.16
C VAL A 127 -13.39 24.83 0.95
N GLY A 128 -13.58 24.07 2.02
CA GLY A 128 -14.34 24.43 3.21
C GLY A 128 -14.16 23.40 4.32
N LEU A 129 -14.76 23.65 5.48
CA LEU A 129 -14.74 22.72 6.62
C LEU A 129 -15.98 21.83 6.59
N GLY A 130 -15.99 20.89 5.63
CA GLY A 130 -17.15 20.09 5.25
C GLY A 130 -18.21 20.87 4.47
N THR A 131 -19.05 20.15 3.75
CA THR A 131 -20.19 20.75 3.04
C THR A 131 -21.26 21.25 4.01
N LYS A 132 -22.15 22.11 3.52
CA LYS A 132 -23.40 22.46 4.22
C LYS A 132 -24.37 21.28 4.22
N ASN A 133 -25.34 21.31 5.12
CA ASN A 133 -26.39 20.30 5.18
C ASN A 133 -27.48 20.60 4.15
N PHE A 134 -27.56 19.78 3.10
CA PHE A 134 -28.51 19.96 1.99
C PHE A 134 -29.98 19.79 2.36
N VAL A 135 -30.29 19.36 3.58
CA VAL A 135 -31.67 19.38 4.10
C VAL A 135 -32.16 20.82 4.29
N HIS A 136 -31.25 21.77 4.51
CA HIS A 136 -31.60 23.16 4.85
C HIS A 136 -31.16 24.18 3.81
N GLU A 137 -30.00 23.98 3.19
CA GLU A 137 -29.40 24.92 2.23
C GLU A 137 -28.50 24.15 1.25
N PRO A 138 -28.21 24.65 0.03
CA PRO A 138 -27.31 23.96 -0.91
C PRO A 138 -25.99 23.53 -0.25
N ALA A 139 -25.52 22.31 -0.54
CA ALA A 139 -24.29 21.75 0.05
C ALA A 139 -23.06 22.66 -0.11
N MET A 140 -22.98 23.41 -1.21
CA MET A 140 -21.90 24.35 -1.48
C MET A 140 -22.32 25.46 -2.45
N THR A 141 -21.50 26.50 -2.53
CA THR A 141 -21.62 27.54 -3.57
C THR A 141 -21.12 27.03 -4.92
N ILE A 142 -21.47 27.73 -6.01
CA ILE A 142 -20.96 27.39 -7.35
C ILE A 142 -19.43 27.52 -7.43
N ASP A 143 -18.84 28.54 -6.82
CA ASP A 143 -17.40 28.75 -6.81
C ASP A 143 -16.68 27.62 -6.08
N GLN A 144 -17.25 27.15 -4.95
CA GLN A 144 -16.73 25.98 -4.24
C GLN A 144 -16.83 24.70 -5.08
N ALA A 145 -17.96 24.49 -5.78
CA ALA A 145 -18.12 23.34 -6.67
C ALA A 145 -17.06 23.33 -7.79
N GLN A 146 -16.85 24.48 -8.45
CA GLN A 146 -15.81 24.63 -9.47
C GLN A 146 -14.41 24.42 -8.88
N LYS A 147 -14.16 24.93 -7.67
CA LYS A 147 -12.88 24.76 -6.99
C LYS A 147 -12.55 23.30 -6.68
N CYS A 148 -13.55 22.50 -6.31
CA CYS A 148 -13.38 21.06 -6.11
C CYS A 148 -12.89 20.38 -7.39
N VAL A 149 -13.54 20.67 -8.52
CA VAL A 149 -13.15 20.15 -9.83
C VAL A 149 -11.72 20.57 -10.20
N GLU A 150 -11.34 21.82 -9.93
CA GLU A 150 -9.96 22.27 -10.15
C GLU A 150 -8.92 21.51 -9.34
N ILE A 151 -9.21 21.21 -8.07
CA ILE A 151 -8.30 20.44 -7.19
C ILE A 151 -8.07 19.04 -7.74
N GLY A 152 -9.15 18.39 -8.21
CA GLY A 152 -9.06 17.09 -8.89
C GLY A 152 -8.15 17.12 -10.11
N ILE A 153 -8.32 18.14 -10.96
CA ILE A 153 -7.51 18.34 -12.16
C ILE A 153 -6.03 18.50 -11.78
N GLN A 154 -5.74 19.39 -10.83
CA GLN A 154 -4.37 19.68 -10.39
C GLN A 154 -3.68 18.46 -9.76
N ALA A 155 -4.44 17.66 -8.99
CA ALA A 155 -3.93 16.44 -8.38
C ALA A 155 -3.50 15.42 -9.45
N VAL A 156 -4.30 15.25 -10.52
CA VAL A 156 -3.94 14.36 -11.63
C VAL A 156 -2.74 14.91 -12.41
N GLU A 157 -2.77 16.18 -12.85
CA GLU A 157 -1.69 16.79 -13.64
C GLU A 157 -0.31 16.66 -12.96
N LYS A 158 -0.28 16.77 -11.62
CA LYS A 158 0.93 16.52 -10.82
C LYS A 158 1.46 15.09 -10.99
N HIS A 159 0.60 14.07 -10.92
CA HIS A 159 1.04 12.68 -11.04
C HIS A 159 1.29 12.26 -12.50
N VAL A 160 0.62 12.90 -13.47
CA VAL A 160 0.98 12.77 -14.90
C VAL A 160 2.43 13.21 -15.13
N SER A 161 2.85 14.32 -14.50
CA SER A 161 4.26 14.76 -14.59
C SER A 161 5.26 13.78 -13.94
N GLN A 162 4.78 12.85 -13.10
CA GLN A 162 5.55 11.78 -12.47
C GLN A 162 5.48 10.46 -13.25
N GLY A 163 4.83 10.45 -14.42
CA GLY A 163 4.75 9.29 -15.30
C GLY A 163 3.56 8.36 -15.10
N ALA A 164 2.52 8.79 -14.36
CA ALA A 164 1.32 7.99 -14.16
C ALA A 164 0.67 7.59 -15.50
N ASP A 165 0.37 6.30 -15.68
CA ASP A 165 -0.24 5.75 -16.90
C ASP A 165 -1.61 5.08 -16.69
N ILE A 166 -2.04 4.96 -15.44
CA ILE A 166 -3.41 4.62 -15.04
C ILE A 166 -3.69 5.15 -13.64
N PHE A 167 -4.92 5.59 -13.40
CA PHE A 167 -5.35 5.99 -12.06
C PHE A 167 -6.37 5.03 -11.45
N VAL A 168 -6.20 4.79 -10.15
CA VAL A 168 -7.29 4.37 -9.27
C VAL A 168 -7.69 5.60 -8.45
N ILE A 169 -8.97 5.96 -8.52
CA ILE A 169 -9.48 7.09 -7.75
C ILE A 169 -10.42 6.56 -6.67
N GLY A 170 -10.06 6.85 -5.43
CA GLY A 170 -10.84 6.56 -4.24
C GLY A 170 -11.34 7.84 -3.57
N GLU A 171 -12.10 7.64 -2.51
CA GLU A 171 -12.75 8.71 -1.76
C GLU A 171 -12.89 8.31 -0.29
N MET A 172 -13.09 9.30 0.58
CA MET A 172 -13.34 9.11 2.00
C MET A 172 -14.19 10.25 2.57
N GLY A 173 -15.34 9.94 3.17
CA GLY A 173 -16.12 10.96 3.86
C GLY A 173 -17.36 10.41 4.55
N ILE A 174 -17.55 10.70 5.82
CA ILE A 174 -18.80 10.31 6.49
C ILE A 174 -19.98 11.12 5.90
N GLY A 175 -21.02 10.40 5.45
CA GLY A 175 -22.23 10.98 4.83
C GLY A 175 -22.23 11.01 3.29
N ASN A 176 -21.09 10.73 2.65
CA ASN A 176 -20.90 10.75 1.20
C ASN A 176 -21.88 9.85 0.40
N THR A 177 -22.30 8.71 0.94
CA THR A 177 -23.26 7.81 0.29
C THR A 177 -24.63 8.47 0.16
N THR A 178 -25.04 9.28 1.14
CA THR A 178 -26.30 10.03 1.09
C THR A 178 -26.25 11.11 0.03
N SER A 179 -25.17 11.88 -0.01
CA SER A 179 -24.91 12.90 -1.04
C SER A 179 -24.87 12.28 -2.44
N SER A 180 -24.17 11.15 -2.59
CA SER A 180 -24.09 10.40 -3.85
C SER A 180 -25.45 9.86 -4.31
N THR A 181 -26.24 9.30 -3.39
CA THR A 181 -27.61 8.84 -3.70
C THR A 181 -28.52 10.00 -4.11
N ALA A 182 -28.42 11.16 -3.47
CA ALA A 182 -29.19 12.34 -3.85
C ALA A 182 -28.82 12.84 -5.25
N LEU A 183 -27.52 12.91 -5.58
CA LEU A 183 -27.05 13.21 -6.94
C LEU A 183 -27.61 12.24 -7.97
N LEU A 184 -27.49 10.94 -7.72
CA LEU A 184 -27.97 9.89 -8.63
C LEU A 184 -29.49 9.94 -8.79
N SER A 185 -30.24 10.19 -7.72
CA SER A 185 -31.70 10.34 -7.77
C SER A 185 -32.12 11.43 -8.75
N VAL A 186 -31.48 12.61 -8.67
CA VAL A 186 -31.81 13.75 -9.54
C VAL A 186 -31.32 13.52 -10.97
N PHE A 187 -30.10 13.03 -11.17
CA PHE A 187 -29.56 12.81 -12.52
C PHE A 187 -30.30 11.71 -13.28
N LEU A 188 -30.74 10.65 -12.59
CA LEU A 188 -31.41 9.51 -13.19
C LEU A 188 -32.95 9.63 -13.20
N GLY A 189 -33.51 10.58 -12.44
CA GLY A 189 -34.96 10.71 -12.27
C GLY A 189 -35.58 9.52 -11.52
N LEU A 190 -34.83 8.91 -10.61
CA LEU A 190 -35.23 7.73 -9.84
C LEU A 190 -35.54 8.10 -8.39
N SER A 191 -36.49 7.40 -7.77
CA SER A 191 -36.82 7.63 -6.37
C SER A 191 -35.67 7.18 -5.45
N PRO A 192 -35.38 7.91 -4.35
CA PRO A 192 -34.35 7.50 -3.39
C PRO A 192 -34.60 6.11 -2.80
N GLY A 193 -35.87 5.68 -2.69
CA GLY A 193 -36.22 4.33 -2.22
C GLY A 193 -35.67 3.18 -3.05
N LEU A 194 -35.34 3.39 -4.34
CA LEU A 194 -34.67 2.38 -5.17
C LEU A 194 -33.15 2.41 -5.03
N LEU A 195 -32.59 3.52 -4.55
CA LEU A 195 -31.17 3.81 -4.60
C LEU A 195 -30.47 3.67 -3.23
N VAL A 196 -31.18 3.92 -2.12
CA VAL A 196 -30.60 3.86 -0.78
C VAL A 196 -30.24 2.42 -0.40
N GLY A 197 -28.95 2.18 -0.15
CA GLY A 197 -28.41 0.92 0.39
C GLY A 197 -28.14 0.94 1.89
N ASP A 198 -27.39 -0.06 2.36
CA ASP A 198 -26.94 -0.21 3.74
C ASP A 198 -25.81 0.76 4.13
N GLY A 199 -25.06 1.26 3.15
CA GLY A 199 -23.89 2.10 3.36
C GLY A 199 -22.92 1.45 4.36
N THR A 200 -22.75 2.11 5.50
CA THR A 200 -21.89 1.65 6.60
C THR A 200 -22.55 0.59 7.51
N GLY A 201 -23.60 -0.10 7.05
CA GLY A 201 -24.37 -1.08 7.84
C GLY A 201 -25.47 -0.45 8.71
N ILE A 202 -26.22 0.52 8.18
CA ILE A 202 -27.25 1.28 8.91
C ILE A 202 -28.53 0.48 9.17
N SER A 203 -29.31 0.84 10.21
CA SER A 203 -30.58 0.17 10.55
C SER A 203 -31.71 0.45 9.53
N THR A 204 -32.79 -0.34 9.56
CA THR A 204 -33.98 -0.13 8.73
C THR A 204 -34.61 1.25 8.94
N GLU A 205 -34.62 1.74 10.18
CA GLU A 205 -35.09 3.09 10.54
C GLU A 205 -34.19 4.17 9.93
N GLN A 206 -32.86 3.98 10.01
CA GLN A 206 -31.90 4.91 9.41
C GLN A 206 -32.02 4.93 7.88
N LYS A 207 -32.25 3.79 7.23
CA LYS A 207 -32.55 3.75 5.78
C LYS A 207 -33.79 4.57 5.44
N ARG A 208 -34.88 4.39 6.20
CA ARG A 208 -36.13 5.14 5.98
C ARG A 208 -35.93 6.63 6.18
N LEU A 209 -35.19 7.03 7.21
CA LEU A 209 -34.83 8.43 7.46
C LEU A 209 -34.03 8.99 6.27
N LYS A 210 -33.02 8.26 5.80
CA LYS A 210 -32.19 8.65 4.66
C LYS A 210 -33.01 8.88 3.39
N ILE A 211 -33.96 7.99 3.08
CA ILE A 211 -34.90 8.17 1.95
C ILE A 211 -35.71 9.46 2.12
N GLN A 212 -36.32 9.67 3.29
CA GLN A 212 -37.17 10.83 3.56
C GLN A 212 -36.40 12.16 3.46
N LEU A 213 -35.17 12.20 3.98
CA LEU A 213 -34.33 13.39 3.94
C LEU A 213 -33.94 13.74 2.49
N ILE A 214 -33.57 12.74 1.67
CA ILE A 214 -33.25 12.98 0.26
C ILE A 214 -34.50 13.47 -0.49
N GLU A 215 -35.65 12.81 -0.32
CA GLU A 215 -36.90 13.23 -0.99
C GLU A 215 -37.32 14.65 -0.60
N ALA A 216 -37.24 14.98 0.70
CA ALA A 216 -37.55 16.31 1.20
C ALA A 216 -36.58 17.37 0.66
N ALA A 217 -35.27 17.08 0.65
CA ALA A 217 -34.26 17.99 0.16
C ALA A 217 -34.37 18.24 -1.35
N VAL A 218 -34.61 17.19 -2.16
CA VAL A 218 -34.82 17.33 -3.60
C VAL A 218 -36.04 18.21 -3.90
N LYS A 219 -37.14 18.02 -3.16
CA LYS A 219 -38.33 18.87 -3.28
C LYS A 219 -38.06 20.32 -2.86
N HIS A 220 -37.42 20.50 -1.71
CA HIS A 220 -37.15 21.83 -1.12
C HIS A 220 -36.19 22.65 -1.98
N LEU A 221 -35.05 22.08 -2.37
CA LEU A 221 -34.02 22.77 -3.14
C LEU A 221 -34.34 22.88 -4.64
N SER A 222 -35.32 22.08 -5.14
CA SER A 222 -35.82 22.12 -6.52
C SER A 222 -34.69 22.25 -7.56
N PRO A 223 -33.83 21.24 -7.71
CA PRO A 223 -32.72 21.27 -8.67
C PRO A 223 -33.20 21.28 -10.12
N ASP A 224 -32.50 22.03 -10.98
CA ASP A 224 -32.65 21.86 -12.43
C ASP A 224 -31.81 20.66 -12.88
N SER A 225 -32.47 19.54 -13.21
CA SER A 225 -31.81 18.30 -13.65
C SER A 225 -31.05 18.44 -14.97
N LYS A 226 -31.25 19.53 -15.72
CA LYS A 226 -30.52 19.85 -16.95
C LYS A 226 -29.25 20.66 -16.70
N ASP A 227 -29.14 21.34 -15.56
CA ASP A 227 -27.94 22.06 -15.17
C ASP A 227 -27.10 21.19 -14.20
N PRO A 228 -26.04 20.53 -14.68
CA PRO A 228 -25.23 19.66 -13.83
C PRO A 228 -24.60 20.40 -12.65
N TRP A 229 -24.29 21.68 -12.79
CA TRP A 229 -23.71 22.47 -11.70
C TRP A 229 -24.75 22.81 -10.63
N ASP A 230 -25.99 23.07 -11.02
CA ASP A 230 -27.07 23.32 -10.06
C ASP A 230 -27.38 22.07 -9.22
N VAL A 231 -27.45 20.90 -9.86
CA VAL A 231 -27.60 19.62 -9.15
C VAL A 231 -26.41 19.38 -8.21
N PHE A 232 -25.19 19.54 -8.73
CA PHE A 232 -23.97 19.21 -7.98
C PHE A 232 -23.76 20.13 -6.78
N ARG A 233 -23.92 21.45 -6.92
CA ARG A 233 -23.75 22.38 -5.80
C ARG A 233 -24.78 22.15 -4.68
N LYS A 234 -25.97 21.61 -5.02
CA LYS A 234 -27.05 21.34 -4.08
C LYS A 234 -26.81 20.07 -3.26
N PHE A 235 -26.33 19.00 -3.88
CA PHE A 235 -26.26 17.66 -3.24
C PHE A 235 -24.89 17.01 -3.21
N GLY A 236 -23.87 17.60 -3.82
CA GLY A 236 -22.54 17.00 -3.95
C GLY A 236 -21.68 17.08 -2.69
N GLY A 237 -20.53 16.42 -2.77
CA GLY A 237 -19.42 16.47 -1.80
C GLY A 237 -18.20 17.17 -2.39
N PHE A 238 -17.36 17.77 -1.54
CA PHE A 238 -16.13 18.39 -2.03
C PHE A 238 -15.19 17.35 -2.66
N GLU A 239 -15.08 16.18 -2.04
CA GLU A 239 -14.35 15.04 -2.56
C GLU A 239 -14.97 14.49 -3.85
N ILE A 240 -16.30 14.43 -3.96
CA ILE A 240 -16.99 13.99 -5.19
C ILE A 240 -16.63 14.91 -6.36
N GLY A 241 -16.54 16.22 -6.12
CA GLY A 241 -16.17 17.21 -7.12
C GLY A 241 -14.71 17.07 -7.55
N ALA A 242 -13.82 16.79 -6.60
CA ALA A 242 -12.42 16.50 -6.90
C ALA A 242 -12.24 15.19 -7.67
N VAL A 243 -12.99 14.14 -7.33
CA VAL A 243 -13.02 12.88 -8.12
C VAL A 243 -13.47 13.15 -9.56
N ALA A 244 -14.53 13.95 -9.75
CA ALA A 244 -14.98 14.33 -11.09
C ALA A 244 -13.92 15.13 -11.86
N GLY A 245 -13.23 16.07 -11.19
CA GLY A 245 -12.09 16.79 -11.73
C GLY A 245 -10.94 15.89 -12.16
N ALA A 246 -10.63 14.88 -11.34
CA ALA A 246 -9.62 13.88 -11.66
C ALA A 246 -9.99 13.11 -12.94
N TYR A 247 -11.24 12.67 -13.09
CA TYR A 247 -11.70 11.99 -14.32
C TYR A 247 -11.58 12.86 -15.56
N LEU A 248 -11.95 14.14 -15.47
CA LEU A 248 -11.82 15.08 -16.57
C LEU A 248 -10.34 15.23 -17.00
N ALA A 249 -9.43 15.36 -16.04
CA ALA A 249 -8.00 15.47 -16.31
C ALA A 249 -7.41 14.19 -16.89
N CYS A 250 -7.76 13.01 -16.34
CA CYS A 250 -7.30 11.74 -16.90
C CYS A 250 -7.75 11.58 -18.35
N ALA A 251 -9.01 11.88 -18.66
CA ALA A 251 -9.53 11.83 -20.01
C ALA A 251 -8.80 12.80 -20.95
N TYR A 252 -8.57 14.04 -20.53
CA TYR A 252 -7.79 15.03 -21.28
C TYR A 252 -6.37 14.54 -21.58
N HIS A 253 -5.75 13.83 -20.63
CA HIS A 253 -4.39 13.28 -20.78
C HIS A 253 -4.32 11.89 -21.42
N ARG A 254 -5.45 11.34 -21.89
CA ARG A 254 -5.53 9.97 -22.45
C ARG A 254 -5.15 8.86 -21.47
N ILE A 255 -5.38 9.08 -20.18
CA ILE A 255 -5.03 8.13 -19.12
C ILE A 255 -6.28 7.39 -18.65
N PRO A 256 -6.30 6.04 -18.71
CA PRO A 256 -7.41 5.24 -18.18
C PRO A 256 -7.62 5.44 -16.69
N VAL A 257 -8.87 5.30 -16.24
CA VAL A 257 -9.23 5.34 -14.83
C VAL A 257 -10.12 4.16 -14.45
N LEU A 258 -9.80 3.52 -13.33
CA LEU A 258 -10.66 2.51 -12.73
C LEU A 258 -11.62 3.15 -11.73
N LEU A 259 -12.91 2.97 -11.98
CA LEU A 259 -13.98 3.33 -11.05
C LEU A 259 -14.04 2.31 -9.92
N ASP A 260 -14.35 2.76 -8.71
CA ASP A 260 -14.49 1.90 -7.54
C ASP A 260 -15.99 1.64 -7.25
N GLY A 261 -16.55 2.25 -6.20
CA GLY A 261 -17.93 2.08 -5.78
C GLY A 261 -18.87 3.23 -6.17
N VAL A 262 -20.04 3.24 -5.53
CA VAL A 262 -21.16 4.15 -5.83
C VAL A 262 -20.77 5.64 -5.84
N ILE A 263 -19.91 6.09 -4.92
CA ILE A 263 -19.50 7.49 -4.80
C ILE A 263 -18.67 7.91 -6.02
N THR A 264 -17.68 7.10 -6.37
CA THR A 264 -16.83 7.33 -7.54
C THR A 264 -17.64 7.28 -8.84
N THR A 265 -18.64 6.41 -8.93
CA THR A 265 -19.54 6.35 -10.10
C THR A 265 -20.53 7.53 -10.15
N ALA A 266 -20.96 8.07 -9.01
CA ALA A 266 -21.73 9.32 -8.97
C ALA A 266 -20.91 10.52 -9.48
N ALA A 267 -19.63 10.60 -9.09
CA ALA A 267 -18.69 11.59 -9.63
C ALA A 267 -18.46 11.40 -11.14
N ALA A 268 -18.38 10.15 -11.61
CA ALA A 268 -18.28 9.84 -13.05
C ALA A 268 -19.52 10.31 -13.82
N LEU A 269 -20.72 10.09 -13.28
CA LEU A 269 -21.95 10.59 -13.92
C LEU A 269 -21.97 12.12 -13.99
N PHE A 270 -21.56 12.81 -12.91
CA PHE A 270 -21.42 14.26 -12.93
C PHE A 270 -20.40 14.73 -13.97
N ALA A 271 -19.21 14.12 -14.02
CA ALA A 271 -18.18 14.44 -15.02
C ALA A 271 -18.69 14.23 -16.46
N CYS A 272 -19.44 13.15 -16.72
CA CYS A 272 -20.06 12.89 -18.03
C CYS A 272 -21.16 13.89 -18.39
N ARG A 273 -21.86 14.48 -17.40
CA ARG A 273 -22.81 15.57 -17.65
C ARG A 273 -22.11 16.89 -17.99
N LEU A 274 -20.89 17.09 -17.51
CA LEU A 274 -20.05 18.23 -17.90
C LEU A 274 -19.43 18.03 -19.29
N ASN A 275 -18.88 16.84 -19.55
CA ASN A 275 -18.39 16.45 -20.87
C ASN A 275 -18.58 14.93 -21.09
N PRO A 276 -19.40 14.50 -22.07
CA PRO A 276 -19.69 13.08 -22.28
C PRO A 276 -18.47 12.25 -22.74
N ALA A 277 -17.44 12.88 -23.32
CA ALA A 277 -16.23 12.19 -23.78
C ALA A 277 -15.42 11.56 -22.64
N VAL A 278 -15.61 12.00 -21.39
CA VAL A 278 -14.95 11.42 -20.21
C VAL A 278 -15.22 9.93 -20.10
N LYS A 279 -16.44 9.49 -20.42
CA LYS A 279 -16.89 8.10 -20.37
C LYS A 279 -15.92 7.16 -21.07
N ASP A 280 -15.31 7.62 -22.16
CA ASP A 280 -14.44 6.81 -22.99
C ASP A 280 -13.10 6.47 -22.31
N TYR A 281 -12.79 7.06 -21.16
CA TYR A 281 -11.56 6.82 -20.39
C TYR A 281 -11.80 6.11 -19.05
N LEU A 282 -13.06 5.78 -18.73
CA LEU A 282 -13.43 5.15 -17.46
C LEU A 282 -13.71 3.66 -17.63
N ILE A 283 -13.24 2.84 -16.69
CA ILE A 283 -13.45 1.39 -16.65
C ILE A 283 -14.08 1.03 -15.31
N ALA A 284 -15.22 0.33 -15.33
CA ALA A 284 -15.90 -0.12 -14.12
C ALA A 284 -15.20 -1.34 -13.51
N SER A 285 -14.69 -1.22 -12.28
CA SER A 285 -14.02 -2.35 -11.61
C SER A 285 -15.02 -3.39 -11.11
N HIS A 286 -15.94 -3.01 -10.22
CA HIS A 286 -16.85 -3.94 -9.59
C HIS A 286 -18.25 -3.38 -9.48
N GLU A 287 -19.25 -4.26 -9.38
CA GLU A 287 -20.57 -3.88 -8.89
C GLU A 287 -20.55 -3.91 -7.37
N SER A 288 -20.86 -2.77 -6.75
CA SER A 288 -20.96 -2.66 -5.29
C SER A 288 -22.29 -3.25 -4.83
N SER A 289 -22.38 -3.70 -3.58
CA SER A 289 -23.66 -4.08 -2.97
C SER A 289 -24.60 -2.89 -2.71
N GLU A 290 -24.13 -1.65 -2.88
CA GLU A 290 -24.99 -0.47 -2.86
C GLU A 290 -25.95 -0.44 -4.08
N PRO A 291 -27.28 -0.43 -3.89
CA PRO A 291 -28.26 -0.53 -4.99
C PRO A 291 -28.09 0.55 -6.06
N ALA A 292 -27.78 1.79 -5.66
CA ALA A 292 -27.60 2.88 -6.60
C ALA A 292 -26.43 2.65 -7.58
N HIS A 293 -25.45 1.82 -7.23
CA HIS A 293 -24.29 1.61 -8.08
C HIS A 293 -24.67 0.94 -9.41
N ALA A 294 -25.53 -0.08 -9.38
CA ALA A 294 -25.98 -0.77 -10.59
C ALA A 294 -26.74 0.17 -11.54
N TYR A 295 -27.61 1.03 -11.02
CA TYR A 295 -28.32 2.04 -11.81
C TYR A 295 -27.36 3.07 -12.42
N ALA A 296 -26.35 3.52 -11.66
CA ALA A 296 -25.36 4.47 -12.14
C ALA A 296 -24.47 3.88 -13.25
N LEU A 297 -24.02 2.62 -13.09
CA LEU A 297 -23.27 1.89 -14.12
C LEU A 297 -24.11 1.70 -15.40
N ALA A 298 -25.38 1.30 -15.26
CA ALA A 298 -26.29 1.15 -16.39
C ALA A 298 -26.51 2.47 -17.14
N ALA A 299 -26.69 3.59 -16.42
CA ALA A 299 -26.85 4.90 -17.03
C ALA A 299 -25.58 5.37 -17.77
N LEU A 300 -24.41 4.96 -17.30
CA LEU A 300 -23.14 5.16 -17.99
C LEU A 300 -22.89 4.13 -19.10
N GLY A 301 -23.70 3.08 -19.22
CA GLY A 301 -23.49 1.98 -20.16
C GLY A 301 -22.22 1.18 -19.87
N PHE A 302 -21.88 1.00 -18.59
CA PHE A 302 -20.75 0.19 -18.16
C PHE A 302 -21.17 -1.17 -17.65
N GLU A 303 -20.39 -2.18 -18.02
CA GLU A 303 -20.42 -3.52 -17.43
C GLU A 303 -19.26 -3.63 -16.45
N PRO A 304 -19.51 -3.90 -15.15
CA PRO A 304 -18.45 -4.08 -14.18
C PRO A 304 -17.72 -5.40 -14.41
N LEU A 305 -16.42 -5.43 -14.11
CA LEU A 305 -15.59 -6.63 -14.27
C LEU A 305 -15.97 -7.76 -13.31
N VAL A 306 -16.33 -7.41 -12.08
CA VAL A 306 -16.63 -8.39 -11.02
C VAL A 306 -17.81 -7.98 -10.15
N LYS A 307 -18.48 -8.95 -9.54
CA LYS A 307 -19.54 -8.75 -8.55
C LYS A 307 -19.22 -9.56 -7.29
N TRP A 308 -18.52 -8.93 -6.36
CA TRP A 308 -18.03 -9.58 -5.13
C TRP A 308 -18.76 -9.14 -3.86
N GLY A 309 -19.76 -8.25 -3.96
CA GLY A 309 -20.50 -7.74 -2.80
C GLY A 309 -19.70 -6.72 -1.96
N MET A 310 -18.71 -6.06 -2.56
CA MET A 310 -17.91 -5.03 -1.88
C MET A 310 -18.69 -3.72 -1.74
N HIS A 311 -18.44 -3.00 -0.65
CA HIS A 311 -19.03 -1.68 -0.36
C HIS A 311 -18.17 -0.84 0.59
N LEU A 312 -16.85 -1.12 0.64
CA LEU A 312 -15.92 -0.38 1.49
C LEU A 312 -15.64 1.03 0.96
N GLY A 313 -15.43 1.18 -0.35
CA GLY A 313 -14.92 2.40 -0.95
C GLY A 313 -13.39 2.46 -0.96
N GLU A 314 -12.83 3.66 -0.83
CA GLU A 314 -11.38 3.94 -0.80
C GLU A 314 -10.59 3.55 -2.07
N GLY A 315 -11.24 3.14 -3.16
CA GLY A 315 -10.55 2.58 -4.33
C GLY A 315 -10.26 1.08 -4.21
N SER A 316 -10.77 0.41 -3.18
CA SER A 316 -10.41 -0.98 -2.86
C SER A 316 -10.83 -2.01 -3.92
N GLY A 317 -12.01 -1.85 -4.53
CA GLY A 317 -12.46 -2.72 -5.61
C GLY A 317 -11.66 -2.50 -6.89
N ALA A 318 -11.38 -1.23 -7.22
CA ALA A 318 -10.50 -0.87 -8.34
C ALA A 318 -9.08 -1.43 -8.18
N LEU A 319 -8.48 -1.28 -7.00
CA LEU A 319 -7.18 -1.88 -6.66
C LEU A 319 -7.18 -3.40 -6.76
N SER A 320 -8.29 -4.06 -6.41
CA SER A 320 -8.36 -5.53 -6.46
C SER A 320 -8.45 -6.06 -7.89
N VAL A 321 -9.01 -5.28 -8.82
CA VAL A 321 -9.18 -5.66 -10.23
C VAL A 321 -8.00 -5.27 -11.11
N LEU A 322 -7.25 -4.23 -10.73
CA LEU A 322 -6.09 -3.72 -11.48
C LEU A 322 -5.06 -4.81 -11.86
N PRO A 323 -4.65 -5.76 -11.00
CA PRO A 323 -3.73 -6.83 -11.37
C PRO A 323 -4.23 -7.67 -12.54
N VAL A 324 -5.54 -7.94 -12.59
CA VAL A 324 -6.15 -8.72 -13.68
C VAL A 324 -5.98 -7.97 -15.01
N ILE A 325 -6.23 -6.66 -15.02
CA ILE A 325 -6.09 -5.81 -16.20
C ILE A 325 -4.61 -5.72 -16.64
N ARG A 326 -3.68 -5.56 -15.70
CA ARG A 326 -2.24 -5.53 -15.99
C ARG A 326 -1.76 -6.86 -16.56
N ASN A 327 -2.21 -7.98 -16.01
CA ASN A 327 -1.91 -9.30 -16.55
C ASN A 327 -2.40 -9.45 -17.99
N MET A 328 -3.57 -8.90 -18.32
CA MET A 328 -4.10 -8.92 -19.68
C MET A 328 -3.28 -8.08 -20.67
N CYS A 329 -2.74 -6.94 -20.22
CA CYS A 329 -1.78 -6.18 -21.02
C CYS A 329 -0.51 -7.01 -21.29
N GLN A 330 0.00 -7.73 -20.27
CA GLN A 330 1.17 -8.62 -20.45
C GLN A 330 0.88 -9.82 -21.33
N VAL A 331 -0.31 -10.43 -21.22
CA VAL A 331 -0.74 -11.50 -22.13
C VAL A 331 -0.70 -11.02 -23.59
N MET A 332 -1.18 -9.80 -23.87
CA MET A 332 -1.10 -9.24 -25.22
C MET A 332 0.34 -8.92 -25.66
N ALA A 333 1.20 -8.51 -24.73
CA ALA A 333 2.59 -8.17 -25.00
C ALA A 333 3.47 -9.41 -25.27
N GLU A 334 3.36 -10.43 -24.42
CA GLU A 334 4.33 -11.54 -24.34
C GLU A 334 3.84 -12.83 -24.99
N THR A 335 2.52 -13.02 -25.18
CA THR A 335 2.03 -14.22 -25.85
C THR A 335 2.49 -14.20 -27.31
N ALA A 336 3.14 -15.30 -27.72
CA ALA A 336 3.60 -15.52 -29.07
C ALA A 336 2.45 -15.39 -30.07
N THR A 337 2.74 -14.90 -31.27
CA THR A 337 1.81 -15.10 -32.40
C THR A 337 1.82 -16.56 -32.83
N PHE A 338 0.79 -16.98 -33.57
CA PHE A 338 0.80 -18.30 -34.22
C PHE A 338 2.07 -18.51 -35.09
N GLU A 339 2.56 -17.45 -35.72
CA GLU A 339 3.78 -17.46 -36.52
C GLU A 339 5.03 -17.72 -35.66
N ASP A 340 5.22 -16.96 -34.58
CA ASP A 340 6.36 -17.11 -33.65
C ASP A 340 6.42 -18.51 -33.03
N ALA A 341 5.25 -19.05 -32.66
CA ALA A 341 5.13 -20.36 -32.03
C ALA A 341 5.16 -21.54 -33.02
N ARG A 342 5.16 -21.27 -34.34
CA ARG A 342 5.05 -22.29 -35.41
C ARG A 342 3.83 -23.19 -35.27
N VAL A 343 2.72 -22.65 -34.77
CA VAL A 343 1.43 -23.33 -34.67
C VAL A 343 0.58 -22.94 -35.87
N SER A 344 -0.06 -23.91 -36.53
CA SER A 344 -0.97 -23.61 -37.66
C SER A 344 -2.08 -22.66 -37.20
N ASN A 345 -2.14 -21.46 -37.79
CA ASN A 345 -3.21 -20.50 -37.53
C ASN A 345 -4.46 -20.91 -38.36
N PRO A 346 -5.55 -21.40 -37.74
CA PRO A 346 -6.76 -21.79 -38.47
C PRO A 346 -7.56 -20.58 -38.98
N HIS A 347 -7.11 -19.36 -38.70
CA HIS A 347 -7.79 -18.09 -38.99
C HIS A 347 -7.06 -17.22 -40.03
N ARG A 348 -5.89 -17.65 -40.54
CA ARG A 348 -5.08 -16.88 -41.50
C ARG A 348 -5.41 -17.28 -42.95
N THR A 349 -5.73 -16.32 -43.80
CA THR A 349 -5.68 -16.48 -45.27
C THR A 349 -4.25 -16.21 -45.76
N HIS A 350 -3.73 -17.08 -46.62
CA HIS A 350 -2.31 -17.13 -47.02
C HIS A 350 -1.82 -15.84 -47.70
N HIS A 351 -0.80 -15.18 -47.14
CA HIS A 351 0.36 -14.68 -47.89
C HIS A 351 1.54 -14.23 -47.00
N ASP A 352 2.73 -14.62 -47.46
CA ASP A 352 4.09 -14.10 -47.22
C ASP A 352 4.92 -14.56 -46.00
N SER A 353 6.24 -14.62 -46.26
CA SER A 353 7.18 -15.65 -45.82
C SER A 353 8.45 -15.12 -45.15
N GLU A 354 8.97 -15.93 -44.22
CA GLU A 354 10.37 -16.26 -43.88
C GLU A 354 11.35 -15.18 -43.39
N PHE A 355 11.92 -15.41 -42.18
CA PHE A 355 13.38 -15.49 -41.95
C PHE A 355 13.72 -16.30 -40.67
N ARG A 356 14.84 -17.03 -40.65
CA ARG A 356 15.33 -17.88 -39.52
C ARG A 356 16.69 -17.40 -38.96
N PRO A 357 17.02 -17.72 -37.68
CA PRO A 357 18.18 -17.21 -36.94
C PRO A 357 19.40 -18.16 -36.98
N VAL A 358 20.58 -17.68 -36.53
CA VAL A 358 21.83 -18.49 -36.45
C VAL A 358 22.53 -18.30 -35.09
N HIS A 359 22.86 -19.42 -34.43
CA HIS A 359 23.70 -19.57 -33.22
C HIS A 359 25.20 -19.63 -33.54
N GLY A 360 26.06 -19.38 -32.54
CA GLY A 360 27.47 -19.84 -32.55
C GLY A 360 28.25 -19.49 -31.27
N SER A 361 28.99 -20.46 -30.72
CA SER A 361 29.61 -20.47 -29.39
C SER A 361 31.16 -20.55 -29.39
N ALA A 362 31.74 -20.13 -28.25
CA ALA A 362 32.85 -20.72 -27.45
C ALA A 362 34.36 -20.68 -27.85
N GLY A 363 35.19 -20.50 -26.80
CA GLY A 363 36.59 -20.96 -26.62
C GLY A 363 37.50 -19.88 -25.97
N SER A 364 38.43 -20.08 -25.02
CA SER A 364 39.02 -21.24 -24.29
C SER A 364 40.01 -20.70 -23.18
N PRO A 365 40.67 -21.50 -22.32
CA PRO A 365 40.74 -21.31 -20.85
C PRO A 365 42.03 -20.68 -20.26
N MET A 366 41.94 -20.17 -19.02
CA MET A 366 43.08 -19.90 -18.11
C MET A 366 42.81 -20.42 -16.68
N ILE A 367 43.84 -21.08 -16.11
CA ILE A 367 43.99 -21.58 -14.72
C ILE A 367 42.72 -22.21 -14.09
N SER A 368 42.50 -23.50 -14.33
CA SER A 368 41.34 -24.23 -13.81
C SER A 368 41.54 -24.75 -12.38
N GLY A 369 41.47 -23.86 -11.41
CA GLY A 369 40.73 -24.17 -10.19
C GLY A 369 39.35 -23.57 -10.38
N SER A 370 38.35 -24.38 -10.75
CA SER A 370 36.97 -23.87 -10.73
C SER A 370 36.73 -23.30 -9.33
N PRO A 371 36.08 -22.13 -9.18
CA PRO A 371 35.53 -21.74 -7.90
C PRO A 371 34.80 -22.97 -7.36
N THR A 372 35.07 -23.37 -6.12
CA THR A 372 34.40 -24.52 -5.51
C THR A 372 32.91 -24.35 -5.77
N VAL A 373 32.35 -25.21 -6.62
CA VAL A 373 30.92 -25.19 -6.91
C VAL A 373 30.27 -25.39 -5.55
N THR A 374 29.39 -24.47 -5.17
CA THR A 374 28.75 -24.50 -3.85
C THR A 374 28.15 -25.88 -3.62
N ASP A 375 28.49 -26.51 -2.50
CA ASP A 375 27.85 -27.76 -2.05
C ASP A 375 26.36 -27.56 -1.71
N PHE A 376 25.92 -26.32 -1.58
CA PHE A 376 24.52 -25.91 -1.48
C PHE A 376 23.75 -26.05 -2.80
N THR A 377 22.64 -26.77 -2.74
CA THR A 377 21.58 -26.75 -3.73
C THR A 377 20.91 -25.38 -3.84
N GLU A 378 20.19 -25.13 -4.94
CA GLU A 378 19.43 -23.88 -5.10
C GLU A 378 18.39 -23.67 -4.00
N ALA A 379 17.73 -24.74 -3.58
CA ALA A 379 16.76 -24.69 -2.48
C ALA A 379 17.41 -24.28 -1.16
N GLU A 380 18.61 -24.80 -0.85
CA GLU A 380 19.32 -24.45 0.38
C GLU A 380 19.83 -22.99 0.33
N ARG A 381 20.35 -22.53 -0.82
CA ARG A 381 20.70 -21.10 -0.99
C ARG A 381 19.47 -20.20 -0.78
N ASN A 382 18.34 -20.54 -1.39
CA ASN A 382 17.10 -19.79 -1.25
C ASN A 382 16.61 -19.79 0.21
N ALA A 383 16.79 -20.90 0.95
CA ALA A 383 16.44 -20.97 2.36
C ALA A 383 17.29 -20.01 3.22
N VAL A 384 18.60 -19.92 2.96
CA VAL A 384 19.49 -18.97 3.65
C VAL A 384 19.04 -17.53 3.40
N TYR A 385 18.87 -17.14 2.13
CA TYR A 385 18.43 -15.78 1.80
C TYR A 385 17.03 -15.49 2.32
N LYS A 386 16.11 -16.46 2.33
CA LYS A 386 14.78 -16.31 2.93
C LYS A 386 14.88 -16.04 4.44
N ALA A 387 15.71 -16.76 5.18
CA ALA A 387 15.91 -16.52 6.61
C ALA A 387 16.46 -15.11 6.87
N ILE A 388 17.47 -14.69 6.09
CA ILE A 388 18.04 -13.34 6.17
C ILE A 388 16.95 -12.30 5.85
N LEU A 389 16.32 -12.37 4.68
CA LEU A 389 15.39 -11.34 4.23
C LEU A 389 14.09 -11.29 5.02
N ALA A 390 13.66 -12.40 5.65
CA ALA A 390 12.39 -12.49 6.36
C ALA A 390 12.50 -12.46 7.90
N ARG A 391 13.70 -12.39 8.49
CA ARG A 391 13.84 -12.21 9.94
C ARG A 391 13.35 -10.83 10.37
N ARG A 392 12.67 -10.72 11.50
CA ARG A 392 12.08 -9.47 11.96
C ARG A 392 12.28 -9.31 13.45
N ASP A 393 12.26 -8.06 13.86
CA ASP A 393 12.18 -7.64 15.25
C ASP A 393 10.74 -7.75 15.74
N ILE A 394 10.45 -8.87 16.39
CA ILE A 394 9.11 -9.25 16.85
C ILE A 394 8.82 -8.56 18.18
N ARG A 395 7.72 -7.83 18.25
CA ARG A 395 7.29 -7.09 19.45
C ARG A 395 6.03 -7.66 20.10
N SER A 396 5.44 -8.70 19.53
CA SER A 396 4.21 -9.33 20.02
C SER A 396 4.37 -10.85 20.01
N PHE A 397 4.13 -11.45 21.18
CA PHE A 397 4.37 -12.87 21.42
C PHE A 397 3.10 -13.54 21.93
N LEU A 398 2.96 -14.81 21.57
CA LEU A 398 1.95 -15.72 22.12
C LEU A 398 2.42 -16.24 23.49
N PRO A 399 1.49 -16.65 24.38
CA PRO A 399 1.83 -17.13 25.72
C PRO A 399 2.47 -18.53 25.74
N ASP A 400 2.42 -19.24 24.62
CA ASP A 400 2.94 -20.59 24.45
C ASP A 400 4.45 -20.69 24.78
N GLU A 401 4.82 -21.72 25.53
CA GLU A 401 6.23 -21.99 25.84
C GLU A 401 7.00 -22.42 24.59
N ILE A 402 8.29 -22.07 24.54
CA ILE A 402 9.17 -22.44 23.42
C ILE A 402 9.57 -23.91 23.55
N ASP A 403 9.62 -24.63 22.43
CA ASP A 403 10.21 -25.96 22.39
C ASP A 403 11.68 -25.92 22.83
N GLU A 404 12.02 -26.68 23.88
CA GLU A 404 13.39 -26.68 24.43
C GLU A 404 14.42 -27.19 23.41
N GLY A 405 14.03 -28.12 22.51
CA GLY A 405 14.89 -28.58 21.43
C GLY A 405 15.23 -27.46 20.44
N ALA A 406 14.23 -26.69 20.01
CA ALA A 406 14.41 -25.53 19.15
C ALA A 406 15.24 -24.43 19.84
N LEU A 407 15.02 -24.19 21.13
CA LEU A 407 15.84 -23.25 21.91
C LEU A 407 17.32 -23.65 21.92
N TRP A 408 17.62 -24.93 22.13
CA TRP A 408 18.99 -25.43 22.07
C TRP A 408 19.62 -25.27 20.70
N ARG A 409 18.87 -25.53 19.61
CA ARG A 409 19.36 -25.31 18.24
C ARG A 409 19.66 -23.82 17.97
N ILE A 410 18.83 -22.91 18.47
CA ILE A 410 19.05 -21.46 18.38
C ILE A 410 20.33 -21.04 19.14
N LEU A 411 20.51 -21.52 20.37
CA LEU A 411 21.70 -21.23 21.18
C LEU A 411 22.96 -21.85 20.56
N ALA A 412 22.86 -23.05 19.99
CA ALA A 412 23.95 -23.69 19.27
C ALA A 412 24.35 -22.87 18.02
N ALA A 413 23.38 -22.41 17.24
CA ALA A 413 23.64 -21.53 16.10
C ALA A 413 24.35 -20.23 16.52
N ALA A 414 23.94 -19.64 17.65
CA ALA A 414 24.62 -18.49 18.25
C ALA A 414 26.09 -18.80 18.55
N HIS A 415 26.36 -19.95 19.17
CA HIS A 415 27.69 -20.40 19.54
C HIS A 415 28.59 -20.70 18.33
N HIS A 416 28.00 -20.98 17.17
CA HIS A 416 28.71 -21.09 15.90
C HIS A 416 28.97 -19.73 15.20
N GLY A 417 28.69 -18.60 15.87
CA GLY A 417 29.07 -17.28 15.39
C GLY A 417 30.60 -17.15 15.20
N PRO A 418 31.07 -16.43 14.17
CA PRO A 418 32.48 -16.11 14.05
C PRO A 418 32.94 -15.33 15.28
N SER A 419 34.12 -15.67 15.80
CA SER A 419 34.70 -15.00 16.96
C SER A 419 36.16 -14.65 16.74
N VAL A 420 36.50 -13.40 17.03
CA VAL A 420 37.87 -12.90 17.01
C VAL A 420 38.75 -13.75 17.91
N GLY A 421 39.92 -14.13 17.41
CA GLY A 421 40.85 -15.01 18.11
C GLY A 421 40.24 -16.31 18.65
N PHE A 422 39.09 -16.73 18.11
CA PHE A 422 38.31 -17.89 18.56
C PHE A 422 37.98 -17.84 20.07
N MET A 423 37.66 -16.65 20.61
CA MET A 423 37.47 -16.46 22.05
C MET A 423 36.04 -16.71 22.56
N GLN A 424 35.03 -16.74 21.68
CA GLN A 424 33.59 -16.83 22.00
C GLN A 424 33.18 -15.99 23.23
N PRO A 425 33.24 -14.65 23.12
CA PRO A 425 33.11 -13.76 24.28
C PRO A 425 31.70 -13.74 24.90
N TRP A 426 30.71 -14.35 24.25
CA TRP A 426 29.33 -14.28 24.68
C TRP A 426 28.95 -15.23 25.82
N ASN A 427 27.92 -14.85 26.59
CA ASN A 427 27.14 -15.76 27.43
C ASN A 427 25.65 -15.50 27.24
N PHE A 428 24.82 -16.51 27.52
CA PHE A 428 23.36 -16.45 27.39
C PHE A 428 22.71 -16.69 28.76
N ILE A 429 22.06 -15.67 29.33
CA ILE A 429 21.29 -15.79 30.57
C ILE A 429 19.82 -15.93 30.19
N LEU A 430 19.22 -17.08 30.49
CA LEU A 430 17.82 -17.37 30.20
C LEU A 430 16.94 -16.86 31.36
N VAL A 431 16.13 -15.83 31.12
CA VAL A 431 15.28 -15.19 32.10
C VAL A 431 13.82 -15.58 31.85
N ARG A 432 13.31 -16.50 32.66
CA ARG A 432 11.90 -16.93 32.68
C ARG A 432 11.12 -16.39 33.88
N ASP A 433 11.83 -16.01 34.93
CA ASP A 433 11.25 -15.53 36.18
C ASP A 433 10.46 -14.23 35.96
N LYS A 434 9.17 -14.28 36.25
CA LYS A 434 8.26 -13.16 35.97
C LYS A 434 8.54 -11.95 36.87
N GLU A 435 9.11 -12.12 38.05
CA GLU A 435 9.50 -10.98 38.90
C GLU A 435 10.71 -10.26 38.30
N ARG A 436 11.76 -11.00 37.90
CA ARG A 436 12.92 -10.44 37.22
C ARG A 436 12.51 -9.74 35.92
N LEU A 437 11.61 -10.33 35.13
CA LEU A 437 11.10 -9.72 33.89
C LEU A 437 10.34 -8.40 34.16
N ARG A 438 9.57 -8.31 35.26
CA ARG A 438 8.92 -7.05 35.66
C ARG A 438 9.94 -5.98 36.06
N GLU A 439 10.99 -6.33 36.79
CA GLU A 439 12.06 -5.39 37.15
C GLU A 439 12.81 -4.87 35.91
N ILE A 440 13.09 -5.75 34.95
CA ILE A 440 13.69 -5.37 33.67
C ILE A 440 12.73 -4.44 32.90
N GLN A 441 11.43 -4.78 32.82
CA GLN A 441 10.46 -3.95 32.13
C GLN A 441 10.34 -2.54 32.76
N GLN A 442 10.35 -2.44 34.09
CA GLN A 442 10.33 -1.14 34.77
C GLN A 442 11.54 -0.27 34.39
N THR A 443 12.72 -0.89 34.26
CA THR A 443 13.93 -0.21 33.78
C THR A 443 13.74 0.30 32.35
N VAL A 444 13.19 -0.55 31.47
CA VAL A 444 12.94 -0.19 30.06
C VAL A 444 11.92 0.93 29.94
N GLU A 445 10.84 0.89 30.71
CA GLU A 445 9.81 1.93 30.70
C GLU A 445 10.35 3.27 31.22
N GLY A 446 11.16 3.24 32.29
CA GLY A 446 11.82 4.43 32.81
C GLY A 446 12.75 5.08 31.78
N GLU A 447 13.54 4.28 31.06
CA GLU A 447 14.40 4.78 29.99
C GLU A 447 13.62 5.20 28.74
N ARG A 448 12.50 4.57 28.43
CA ARG A 448 11.60 4.99 27.35
C ARG A 448 11.05 6.39 27.60
N VAL A 449 10.62 6.69 28.83
CA VAL A 449 10.16 8.04 29.20
C VAL A 449 11.30 9.05 29.08
N ARG A 450 12.49 8.73 29.60
CA ARG A 450 13.67 9.62 29.48
C ARG A 450 14.13 9.83 28.05
N ALA A 451 14.11 8.78 27.23
CA ALA A 451 14.49 8.87 25.83
C ALA A 451 13.49 9.69 25.01
N ALA A 452 12.21 9.73 25.43
CA ALA A 452 11.20 10.59 24.82
C ALA A 452 11.59 12.08 24.94
N ASP A 453 12.24 12.49 26.02
CA ASP A 453 12.67 13.90 26.23
C ASP A 453 13.75 14.36 25.23
N ASN A 454 14.41 13.43 24.54
CA ASN A 454 15.35 13.76 23.46
C ASN A 454 14.66 14.08 22.12
N TYR A 455 13.33 13.90 22.04
CA TYR A 455 12.53 14.23 20.88
C TYR A 455 11.68 15.47 21.19
N GLN A 456 11.68 16.44 20.28
CA GLN A 456 10.83 17.63 20.38
C GLN A 456 9.50 17.41 19.65
N ASP A 457 8.43 18.01 20.17
CA ASP A 457 7.09 18.08 19.57
C ASP A 457 6.51 16.69 19.20
N LEU A 458 5.88 16.58 18.02
CA LEU A 458 5.11 15.41 17.55
C LEU A 458 5.90 14.08 17.61
N LYS A 459 7.23 14.10 17.44
CA LYS A 459 8.06 12.89 17.49
C LYS A 459 8.11 12.26 18.88
N GLN A 460 7.94 13.05 19.94
CA GLN A 460 7.85 12.57 21.32
C GLN A 460 6.57 11.74 21.51
N ASP A 461 5.42 12.25 21.07
CA ASP A 461 4.14 11.56 21.14
C ASP A 461 4.11 10.28 20.28
N TYR A 462 4.74 10.31 19.09
CA TYR A 462 4.88 9.11 18.26
C TYR A 462 5.81 8.07 18.89
N TYR A 463 6.95 8.49 19.43
CA TYR A 463 7.88 7.60 20.13
C TYR A 463 7.23 6.89 21.33
N LEU A 464 6.40 7.62 22.09
CA LEU A 464 5.65 7.07 23.23
C LEU A 464 4.50 6.13 22.81
N ARG A 465 4.04 6.16 21.55
CA ARG A 465 2.99 5.25 21.04
C ARG A 465 3.54 3.99 20.39
N LEU A 466 4.83 3.96 20.04
CA LEU A 466 5.46 2.75 19.50
C LEU A 466 5.53 1.68 20.58
N LYS A 467 5.10 0.46 20.24
CA LYS A 467 5.34 -0.70 21.10
C LYS A 467 6.82 -1.08 21.00
N VAL A 468 7.60 -0.68 22.01
CA VAL A 468 9.07 -0.80 21.99
C VAL A 468 9.63 -2.06 22.63
N GLU A 469 8.80 -2.99 23.14
CA GLU A 469 9.26 -4.21 23.82
C GLU A 469 8.15 -5.28 23.89
N GLY A 470 8.51 -6.52 24.23
CA GLY A 470 7.60 -7.64 24.43
C GLY A 470 7.97 -8.57 25.60
N LEU A 471 8.76 -8.09 26.56
CA LEU A 471 9.36 -8.80 27.70
C LEU A 471 8.37 -9.59 28.54
N LEU A 472 7.22 -8.99 28.89
CA LEU A 472 6.22 -9.68 29.72
C LEU A 472 5.37 -10.68 28.91
N GLN A 473 5.20 -10.42 27.62
CA GLN A 473 4.42 -11.27 26.70
C GLN A 473 5.22 -12.50 26.29
N ALA A 474 6.51 -12.34 26.06
CA ALA A 474 7.39 -13.43 25.68
C ALA A 474 7.49 -14.47 26.82
N PRO A 475 7.49 -15.78 26.49
CA PRO A 475 7.75 -16.85 27.45
C PRO A 475 9.23 -16.88 27.92
N LEU A 476 10.13 -16.23 27.19
CA LEU A 476 11.56 -16.17 27.50
C LEU A 476 12.14 -14.80 27.14
N THR A 477 13.03 -14.28 27.98
CA THR A 477 14.00 -13.27 27.57
C THR A 477 15.41 -13.82 27.73
N ILE A 478 16.25 -13.68 26.70
CA ILE A 478 17.66 -14.05 26.74
C ILE A 478 18.49 -12.78 26.88
N CYS A 479 19.24 -12.65 27.97
CA CYS A 479 20.28 -11.62 28.07
C CYS A 479 21.58 -12.17 27.48
N VAL A 480 22.00 -11.59 26.36
CA VAL A 480 23.28 -11.88 25.72
C VAL A 480 24.31 -10.92 26.28
N THR A 481 25.42 -11.46 26.78
CA THR A 481 26.51 -10.68 27.39
C THR A 481 27.79 -10.79 26.57
N ASN A 482 28.75 -9.89 26.79
CA ASN A 482 30.10 -9.93 26.24
C ASN A 482 31.12 -9.84 27.39
N ASP A 483 31.98 -10.85 27.49
CA ASP A 483 33.10 -10.94 28.42
C ASP A 483 34.41 -10.65 27.69
N SER A 484 34.84 -9.39 27.73
CA SER A 484 36.08 -8.93 27.10
C SER A 484 37.35 -9.49 27.73
N THR A 485 37.25 -10.17 28.88
CA THR A 485 38.39 -10.79 29.57
C THR A 485 38.64 -12.23 29.14
N ARG A 486 37.69 -12.82 28.40
CA ARG A 486 37.79 -14.20 27.90
C ARG A 486 38.95 -14.36 26.94
N GLY A 487 39.69 -15.47 27.07
CA GLY A 487 40.90 -15.70 26.30
C GLY A 487 42.15 -14.99 26.85
N GLY A 488 42.04 -14.26 27.96
CA GLY A 488 43.17 -13.63 28.65
C GLY A 488 43.56 -12.25 28.08
N PRO A 489 44.72 -11.71 28.50
CA PRO A 489 45.11 -10.33 28.16
C PRO A 489 45.46 -10.13 26.68
N HIS A 490 45.77 -11.22 25.96
CA HIS A 490 46.20 -11.17 24.57
C HIS A 490 45.39 -12.13 23.69
N VAL A 491 44.52 -11.58 22.86
CA VAL A 491 43.69 -12.33 21.89
C VAL A 491 43.98 -11.84 20.47
N LEU A 492 44.23 -12.79 19.56
CA LEU A 492 44.55 -12.51 18.16
C LEU A 492 43.45 -11.65 17.51
N GLY A 493 43.81 -10.53 16.89
CA GLY A 493 42.88 -9.55 16.33
C GLY A 493 42.39 -8.51 17.35
N ARG A 494 41.86 -8.96 18.50
CA ARG A 494 41.31 -8.08 19.55
C ARG A 494 42.35 -7.14 20.15
N ASN A 495 43.62 -7.57 20.22
CA ASN A 495 44.70 -6.73 20.75
C ASN A 495 44.89 -5.43 19.98
N THR A 496 44.59 -5.44 18.67
CA THR A 496 44.72 -4.27 17.80
C THR A 496 43.40 -3.51 17.68
N ILE A 497 42.28 -4.23 17.70
CA ILE A 497 40.93 -3.67 17.59
C ILE A 497 40.07 -4.23 18.74
N PRO A 498 40.06 -3.57 19.92
CA PRO A 498 39.42 -4.08 21.13
C PRO A 498 37.94 -4.46 20.95
N GLU A 499 37.19 -3.73 20.13
CA GLU A 499 35.75 -3.87 19.92
C GLU A 499 35.35 -5.11 19.11
N THR A 500 36.31 -5.86 18.57
CA THR A 500 36.07 -7.08 17.79
C THR A 500 35.42 -8.19 18.61
N ASP A 501 35.54 -8.18 19.93
CA ASP A 501 34.81 -9.08 20.83
C ASP A 501 33.29 -8.79 20.82
N LEU A 502 32.90 -7.52 20.90
CA LEU A 502 31.52 -7.07 20.79
C LEU A 502 30.94 -7.34 19.39
N MET A 503 31.73 -7.15 18.33
CA MET A 503 31.35 -7.52 16.96
C MET A 503 31.11 -9.03 16.85
N SER A 504 31.97 -9.85 17.46
CA SER A 504 31.79 -11.31 17.52
C SER A 504 30.48 -11.68 18.23
N THR A 505 30.16 -10.99 19.33
CA THR A 505 28.88 -11.16 20.03
C THR A 505 27.68 -10.75 19.15
N SER A 506 27.82 -9.71 18.34
CA SER A 506 26.77 -9.32 17.38
C SER A 506 26.54 -10.38 16.30
N CYS A 507 27.58 -11.05 15.81
CA CYS A 507 27.43 -12.18 14.89
C CYS A 507 26.72 -13.37 15.54
N ALA A 508 27.00 -13.68 16.81
CA ALA A 508 26.27 -14.70 17.56
C ALA A 508 24.77 -14.35 17.68
N ILE A 509 24.43 -13.08 17.93
CA ILE A 509 23.03 -12.61 18.00
C ILE A 509 22.35 -12.71 16.64
N GLU A 510 23.02 -12.32 15.54
CA GLU A 510 22.46 -12.47 14.19
C GLU A 510 22.17 -13.94 13.86
N ASN A 511 23.09 -14.86 14.21
CA ASN A 511 22.85 -16.30 14.04
C ASN A 511 21.63 -16.79 14.84
N MET A 512 21.42 -16.28 16.06
CA MET A 512 20.19 -16.59 16.81
C MET A 512 18.95 -16.14 16.06
N TRP A 513 18.98 -14.95 15.44
CA TRP A 513 17.84 -14.40 14.72
C TRP A 513 17.49 -15.21 13.48
N LEU A 514 18.51 -15.64 12.74
CA LEU A 514 18.36 -16.49 11.56
C LEU A 514 17.83 -17.87 11.93
N ALA A 515 18.42 -18.50 12.96
CA ALA A 515 17.98 -19.80 13.45
C ALA A 515 16.55 -19.73 14.00
N ALA A 516 16.23 -18.73 14.82
CA ALA A 516 14.88 -18.54 15.35
C ALA A 516 13.85 -18.39 14.22
N ARG A 517 14.19 -17.61 13.18
CA ARG A 517 13.31 -17.46 12.01
C ARG A 517 13.08 -18.78 11.29
N ALA A 518 14.12 -19.60 11.11
CA ALA A 518 14.03 -20.92 10.49
C ALA A 518 13.19 -21.91 11.32
N GLU A 519 13.28 -21.82 12.66
CA GLU A 519 12.48 -22.61 13.61
C GLU A 519 11.04 -22.11 13.78
N GLY A 520 10.66 -21.00 13.13
CA GLY A 520 9.32 -20.40 13.28
C GLY A 520 9.13 -19.66 14.61
N ILE A 521 10.22 -19.32 15.30
CA ILE A 521 10.23 -18.61 16.59
C ILE A 521 10.52 -17.12 16.36
N GLY A 522 9.72 -16.27 16.99
CA GLY A 522 9.93 -14.82 17.00
C GLY A 522 11.04 -14.42 17.95
N LEU A 523 11.82 -13.41 17.54
CA LEU A 523 12.85 -12.79 18.36
C LEU A 523 12.73 -11.27 18.26
N GLY A 524 12.72 -10.59 19.41
CA GLY A 524 12.62 -9.13 19.52
C GLY A 524 13.78 -8.54 20.30
N TRP A 525 14.43 -7.50 19.78
CA TRP A 525 15.56 -6.85 20.45
C TRP A 525 15.07 -5.64 21.25
N VAL A 526 15.16 -5.71 22.58
CA VAL A 526 14.94 -4.57 23.46
C VAL A 526 16.24 -3.79 23.64
N SER A 527 16.27 -2.50 23.31
CA SER A 527 17.51 -1.69 23.28
C SER A 527 17.41 -0.37 24.05
N ILE A 528 16.34 -0.18 24.84
CA ILE A 528 16.06 1.05 25.58
C ILE A 528 16.15 0.73 27.08
N TYR A 529 17.35 0.63 27.62
CA TYR A 529 17.61 0.41 29.05
C TYR A 529 19.02 0.86 29.43
N GLN A 530 19.27 1.08 30.73
CA GLN A 530 20.63 1.26 31.24
C GLN A 530 21.28 -0.08 31.56
N LYS A 531 22.49 -0.30 31.05
CA LYS A 531 23.24 -1.54 31.28
C LYS A 531 23.52 -1.81 32.77
N ALA A 532 23.71 -0.75 33.57
CA ALA A 532 23.97 -0.88 35.01
C ALA A 532 22.79 -1.54 35.76
N ASP A 533 21.55 -1.22 35.40
CA ASP A 533 20.37 -1.85 35.99
C ASP A 533 20.25 -3.33 35.61
N ILE A 534 20.52 -3.66 34.35
CA ILE A 534 20.53 -5.07 33.91
C ILE A 534 21.59 -5.86 34.66
N ARG A 535 22.79 -5.30 34.88
CA ARG A 535 23.82 -5.93 35.70
C ARG A 535 23.35 -6.18 37.12
N ARG A 536 22.71 -5.20 37.76
CA ARG A 536 22.17 -5.33 39.12
C ARG A 536 21.07 -6.40 39.20
N ILE A 537 20.10 -6.36 38.29
CA ILE A 537 18.93 -7.26 38.30
C ILE A 537 19.36 -8.71 38.07
N LEU A 538 20.25 -8.93 37.09
CA LEU A 538 20.72 -10.27 36.70
C LEU A 538 22.00 -10.71 37.39
N ARG A 539 22.54 -9.89 38.31
CA ARG A 539 23.79 -10.12 39.05
C ARG A 539 24.99 -10.40 38.13
N ILE A 540 25.06 -9.65 37.02
CA ILE A 540 26.16 -9.75 36.06
C ILE A 540 27.38 -9.01 36.63
N PRO A 541 28.58 -9.61 36.61
CA PRO A 541 29.82 -8.94 37.03
C PRO A 541 30.07 -7.62 36.29
N GLU A 542 30.72 -6.66 36.96
CA GLU A 542 30.93 -5.31 36.42
C GLU A 542 31.72 -5.29 35.10
N HIS A 543 32.70 -6.19 34.96
CA HIS A 543 33.53 -6.32 33.75
C HIS A 543 32.81 -7.00 32.57
N ILE A 544 31.62 -7.58 32.79
CA ILE A 544 30.83 -8.23 31.74
C ILE A 544 29.77 -7.23 31.25
N ASP A 545 29.65 -7.12 29.92
CA ASP A 545 28.73 -6.19 29.29
C ASP A 545 27.42 -6.87 28.88
N PRO A 546 26.23 -6.43 29.36
CA PRO A 546 24.96 -6.92 28.83
C PRO A 546 24.68 -6.25 27.48
N VAL A 547 24.93 -6.97 26.39
CA VAL A 547 24.87 -6.48 25.02
C VAL A 547 23.43 -6.39 24.51
N ALA A 548 22.62 -7.42 24.76
CA ALA A 548 21.26 -7.49 24.24
C ALA A 548 20.29 -8.15 25.22
N LEU A 549 19.05 -7.67 25.21
CA LEU A 549 17.89 -8.37 25.78
C LEU A 549 16.99 -8.81 24.62
N LEU A 550 16.92 -10.11 24.40
CA LEU A 550 16.17 -10.71 23.30
C LEU A 550 14.92 -11.38 23.86
N SER A 551 13.75 -10.82 23.59
CA SER A 551 12.47 -11.47 23.84
C SER A 551 12.28 -12.59 22.81
N VAL A 552 12.00 -13.81 23.26
CA VAL A 552 11.88 -15.00 22.41
C VAL A 552 10.54 -15.67 22.67
N GLY A 553 9.83 -16.06 21.61
CA GLY A 553 8.55 -16.77 21.70
C GLY A 553 7.86 -16.93 20.36
N TYR A 554 6.78 -17.70 20.32
CA TYR A 554 5.94 -17.78 19.12
C TYR A 554 5.21 -16.47 18.86
N THR A 555 4.90 -16.18 17.60
CA THR A 555 4.13 -15.00 17.19
C THR A 555 3.05 -15.42 16.22
N SER A 556 1.89 -14.75 16.27
CA SER A 556 0.77 -15.06 15.37
C SER A 556 1.10 -14.73 13.91
N HIS A 557 2.06 -13.83 13.67
CA HIS A 557 2.43 -13.40 12.34
C HIS A 557 3.86 -12.83 12.31
N PHE A 558 4.65 -13.24 11.32
CA PHE A 558 5.94 -12.63 11.00
C PHE A 558 5.73 -11.53 9.96
N PRO A 559 6.00 -10.26 10.28
CA PRO A 559 5.73 -9.19 9.34
C PRO A 559 6.61 -9.19 8.09
N ASP A 560 6.06 -8.77 6.96
CA ASP A 560 6.82 -8.77 5.70
C ASP A 560 7.84 -7.63 5.59
N ILE A 561 7.70 -6.55 6.38
CA ILE A 561 8.66 -5.44 6.43
C ILE A 561 8.99 -5.02 7.88
N PRO A 562 10.18 -4.43 8.12
CA PRO A 562 10.58 -3.93 9.45
C PRO A 562 9.54 -2.97 10.03
N LEU A 563 9.33 -3.01 11.36
CA LEU A 563 8.34 -2.15 12.03
C LEU A 563 8.63 -0.67 11.78
N LEU A 564 9.88 -0.25 11.91
CA LEU A 564 10.29 1.15 11.71
C LEU A 564 10.07 1.62 10.27
N GLU A 565 10.21 0.73 9.29
CA GLU A 565 9.90 1.02 7.89
C GLU A 565 8.38 1.11 7.68
N ARG A 566 7.63 0.20 8.28
CA ARG A 566 6.16 0.17 8.23
C ARG A 566 5.51 1.42 8.81
N VAL A 567 6.06 1.97 9.89
CA VAL A 567 5.54 3.18 10.54
C VAL A 567 6.18 4.47 10.02
N GLY A 568 6.97 4.40 8.95
CA GLY A 568 7.60 5.58 8.33
C GLY A 568 8.71 6.22 9.17
N TRP A 569 9.25 5.54 10.16
CA TRP A 569 10.34 6.05 11.00
C TRP A 569 11.68 6.11 10.24
N GLY A 570 11.89 5.18 9.32
CA GLY A 570 13.07 5.15 8.45
C GLY A 570 12.99 4.03 7.43
N LYS A 571 13.70 4.18 6.30
CA LYS A 571 13.74 3.18 5.22
C LYS A 571 15.15 2.62 5.05
N ARG A 572 15.23 1.40 4.52
CA ARG A 572 16.52 0.82 4.10
C ARG A 572 17.17 1.72 3.05
N LEU A 573 18.48 1.95 3.19
CA LEU A 573 19.26 2.68 2.19
C LEU A 573 19.52 1.80 0.96
N GLU A 574 19.64 2.43 -0.21
CA GLU A 574 20.01 1.73 -1.44
C GLU A 574 21.40 1.12 -1.31
N LEU A 575 21.55 -0.16 -1.68
CA LEU A 575 22.80 -0.90 -1.49
C LEU A 575 23.97 -0.21 -2.22
N GLN A 576 23.73 0.28 -3.43
CA GLN A 576 24.76 0.96 -4.24
C GLN A 576 25.27 2.23 -3.55
N SER A 577 24.48 2.88 -2.70
CA SER A 577 24.92 4.07 -1.94
C SER A 577 25.86 3.73 -0.78
N LEU A 578 25.99 2.44 -0.45
CA LEU A 578 26.80 1.92 0.65
C LEU A 578 28.04 1.15 0.16
N ILE A 579 28.20 0.97 -1.15
CA ILE A 579 29.34 0.29 -1.74
C ILE A 579 30.33 1.35 -2.22
N TYR A 580 31.55 1.23 -1.74
CA TYR A 580 32.68 2.06 -2.13
C TYR A 580 33.78 1.15 -2.69
N GLN A 581 34.48 1.61 -3.73
CA GLN A 581 35.57 0.86 -4.33
C GLN A 581 36.91 1.52 -3.98
N ASP A 582 37.81 0.75 -3.39
CA ASP A 582 39.18 1.11 -2.97
C ASP A 582 39.29 2.21 -1.89
N TYR A 583 38.58 3.33 -2.02
CA TYR A 583 38.59 4.48 -1.12
C TYR A 583 37.18 4.93 -0.72
N TRP A 584 37.07 5.75 0.33
CA TRP A 584 35.79 6.25 0.85
C TRP A 584 35.17 7.37 -0.01
N GLU A 585 35.96 8.02 -0.87
CA GLU A 585 35.51 9.12 -1.71
C GLU A 585 35.06 8.60 -3.09
N ASN A 586 33.91 9.10 -3.55
CA ASN A 586 33.36 8.76 -4.87
C ASN A 586 33.91 9.73 -5.93
N GLU A 587 34.77 9.26 -6.84
CA GLU A 587 34.82 9.86 -8.17
C GLU A 587 33.56 9.40 -8.93
N GLU A 588 32.87 10.33 -9.60
CA GLU A 588 31.51 10.15 -10.15
C GLU A 588 31.37 8.99 -11.15
N ASP A 589 32.47 8.40 -11.63
CA ASP A 589 32.51 7.36 -12.66
C ASP A 589 32.76 5.92 -12.13
N THR A 590 32.82 5.70 -10.81
CA THR A 590 33.07 4.37 -10.22
C THR A 590 31.92 3.88 -9.33
N LYS A 591 30.69 3.94 -9.83
CA LYS A 591 29.57 3.20 -9.20
C LYS A 591 29.35 1.88 -9.93
N LEU A 592 29.37 0.79 -9.16
CA LEU A 592 29.10 -0.59 -9.59
C LEU A 592 27.68 -0.79 -10.12
#